data_AF-A0A0F3MGR9-F1
#
_entry.id   AF-A0A0F3MGR9-F1
#
_cell.length_a   1.000
_cell.length_b   1.000
_cell.length_c   1.000
_cell.angle_alpha   90.00
_cell.angle_beta   90.00
_cell.angle_gamma   90.00
#
_symmetry.space_group_name_H-M   'P 1'
#
loop_
_entity.id
_entity.type
_entity.pdbx_description
1 polymer ?
#
loop_
_entity_poly.entity_id
_entity_poly.type
_entity_poly.pdbx_seq_one_letter_code
_entity_poly.pdbx_strand_id
1 'polypeptide(L)'
;MSNLYHILHKLPAIEHEDMMVEYENLAQALVQSGKLRVDAEPKSNFIRLSEPSLNINIAISNEELNEPNLQESTKTMLMNIYKKKIADEEKALHKVNQIVETLQKKMAMQLIIEAELLLKLARLFVQSAHPIVIHWLLLERVEVFISYSNQIGDVMDIATWKYAGQNSGMQSTNVNNMAIYVSCGGDPFSFPKRYQKQSIL
;
A
#
# COMPACT_ATOMS: atom_id res chain seq x y z
N MET A 1 -11.82 -25.27 -22.21
CA MET A 1 -10.99 -24.40 -21.35
C MET A 1 -11.88 -23.36 -20.72
N SER A 2 -12.34 -23.61 -19.50
CA SER A 2 -13.08 -22.67 -18.68
C SER A 2 -12.10 -21.63 -18.14
N ASN A 3 -12.25 -20.39 -18.59
CA ASN A 3 -11.46 -19.27 -18.10
C ASN A 3 -11.65 -19.13 -16.57
N LEU A 4 -10.54 -18.89 -15.86
CA LEU A 4 -10.45 -18.79 -14.39
C LEU A 4 -11.38 -17.74 -13.74
N TYR A 5 -12.04 -16.91 -14.54
CA TYR A 5 -12.99 -15.87 -14.12
C TYR A 5 -14.34 -16.40 -13.61
N HIS A 6 -14.59 -17.71 -13.67
CA HIS A 6 -15.84 -18.31 -13.16
C HIS A 6 -15.90 -18.51 -11.64
N ILE A 7 -14.85 -18.14 -10.88
CA ILE A 7 -14.84 -18.31 -9.41
C ILE A 7 -15.69 -17.25 -8.70
N LEU A 8 -16.02 -16.14 -9.36
CA LEU A 8 -16.96 -15.15 -8.85
C LEU A 8 -18.19 -15.12 -9.76
N HIS A 9 -19.34 -15.53 -9.23
CA HIS A 9 -20.63 -15.46 -9.93
C HIS A 9 -21.12 -14.01 -10.18
N LYS A 10 -20.40 -13.01 -9.68
CA LYS A 10 -20.72 -11.58 -9.75
C LYS A 10 -19.44 -10.76 -9.94
N LEU A 11 -19.51 -9.67 -10.70
CA LEU A 11 -18.44 -8.68 -10.73
C LEU A 11 -18.23 -8.10 -9.31
N PRO A 12 -16.97 -7.86 -8.89
CA PRO A 12 -16.71 -7.27 -7.58
C PRO A 12 -17.29 -5.86 -7.51
N ALA A 13 -17.83 -5.48 -6.34
CA ALA A 13 -18.41 -4.17 -6.14
C ALA A 13 -17.31 -3.10 -6.08
N ILE A 14 -17.41 -2.08 -6.94
CA ILE A 14 -16.46 -0.96 -6.98
C ILE A 14 -17.08 0.33 -6.47
N GLU A 15 -18.41 0.43 -6.53
CA GLU A 15 -19.18 1.56 -6.01
C GLU A 15 -19.66 1.30 -4.58
N HIS A 16 -19.80 2.37 -3.81
CA HIS A 16 -20.22 2.32 -2.41
C HIS A 16 -21.56 1.60 -2.22
N GLU A 17 -22.53 1.90 -3.08
CA GLU A 17 -23.89 1.36 -3.03
C GLU A 17 -23.98 -0.15 -3.30
N ASP A 18 -22.99 -0.70 -3.99
CA ASP A 18 -22.91 -2.14 -4.31
C ASP A 18 -22.18 -2.95 -3.23
N MET A 19 -21.50 -2.27 -2.30
CA MET A 19 -20.70 -2.88 -1.24
C MET A 19 -21.56 -3.27 -0.04
N MET A 20 -21.28 -4.44 0.54
CA MET A 20 -21.78 -4.76 1.87
C MET A 20 -21.15 -3.81 2.89
N VAL A 21 -21.95 -3.31 3.83
CA VAL A 21 -21.55 -2.28 4.82
C VAL A 21 -20.26 -2.66 5.57
N GLU A 22 -20.12 -3.92 5.98
CA GLU A 22 -18.92 -4.39 6.68
C GLU A 22 -17.65 -4.26 5.83
N TYR A 23 -17.72 -4.64 4.55
CA TYR A 23 -16.59 -4.55 3.63
C TYR A 23 -16.28 -3.10 3.25
N GLU A 24 -17.29 -2.24 3.12
CA GLU A 24 -17.07 -0.81 2.88
C GLU A 24 -16.34 -0.15 4.06
N ASN A 25 -16.75 -0.46 5.29
CA ASN A 25 -16.07 0.02 6.49
C ASN A 25 -14.60 -0.43 6.52
N LEU A 26 -14.34 -1.68 6.11
CA LEU A 26 -12.98 -2.20 6.00
C LEU A 26 -12.16 -1.52 4.92
N ALA A 27 -12.75 -1.23 3.76
CA ALA A 27 -12.08 -0.50 2.68
C ALA A 27 -11.70 0.92 3.13
N GLN A 28 -12.62 1.62 3.79
CA GLN A 28 -12.35 2.94 4.35
C GLN A 28 -11.26 2.89 5.43
N ALA A 29 -11.34 1.93 6.36
CA ALA A 29 -10.34 1.74 7.39
C ALA A 29 -8.95 1.45 6.80
N LEU A 30 -8.87 0.67 5.72
CA LEU A 30 -7.61 0.39 5.03
C LEU A 30 -6.99 1.64 4.41
N VAL A 31 -7.79 2.48 3.73
CA VAL A 31 -7.30 3.76 3.19
C VAL A 31 -6.84 4.68 4.32
N GLN A 32 -7.67 4.86 5.35
CA GLN A 32 -7.38 5.74 6.49
C GLN A 32 -6.18 5.27 7.34
N SER A 33 -5.84 3.98 7.31
CA SER A 33 -4.68 3.45 8.04
C SER A 33 -3.33 3.99 7.54
N GLY A 34 -3.30 4.53 6.31
CA GLY A 34 -2.07 4.91 5.60
C GLY A 34 -1.22 3.72 5.15
N LYS A 35 -1.72 2.47 5.28
CA LYS A 35 -0.98 1.26 4.90
C LYS A 35 -1.24 0.78 3.48
N LEU A 36 -2.21 1.36 2.79
CA LEU A 36 -2.43 1.13 1.37
C LEU A 36 -1.48 1.99 0.52
N ARG A 37 -0.67 1.32 -0.30
CA ARG A 37 0.32 1.91 -1.20
C ARG A 37 -0.04 1.51 -2.62
N VAL A 38 -0.34 2.50 -3.46
CA VAL A 38 -0.78 2.30 -4.83
C VAL A 38 0.22 2.95 -5.77
N ASP A 39 0.59 2.18 -6.80
CA ASP A 39 1.30 2.63 -7.98
C ASP A 39 0.40 2.39 -9.20
N ALA A 40 -0.16 3.46 -9.74
CA ALA A 40 -1.11 3.47 -10.83
C ALA A 40 -0.57 4.27 -12.03
N GLU A 41 0.73 4.15 -12.30
CA GLU A 41 1.50 4.74 -13.42
C GLU A 41 0.73 5.76 -14.30
N PRO A 42 1.08 7.06 -14.28
CA PRO A 42 2.22 7.69 -13.60
C PRO A 42 1.91 8.16 -12.16
N LYS A 43 0.75 7.81 -11.60
CA LYS A 43 0.31 8.26 -10.27
C LYS A 43 0.78 7.31 -9.17
N SER A 44 1.21 7.84 -8.03
CA SER A 44 1.55 7.05 -6.84
C SER A 44 1.20 7.80 -5.57
N ASN A 45 0.80 7.07 -4.51
CA ASN A 45 0.55 7.67 -3.19
C ASN A 45 1.65 7.34 -2.17
N PHE A 46 2.82 6.84 -2.58
CA PHE A 46 3.90 6.51 -1.65
C PHE A 46 5.28 6.83 -2.21
N ILE A 47 6.23 7.01 -1.29
CA ILE A 47 7.63 7.30 -1.62
C ILE A 47 8.56 6.40 -0.83
N ARG A 48 9.70 6.05 -1.43
CA ARG A 48 10.74 5.26 -0.78
C ARG A 48 11.78 6.12 -0.09
N LEU A 49 12.00 5.84 1.19
CA LEU A 49 13.21 6.22 1.91
C LEU A 49 14.24 5.09 1.73
N SER A 50 15.27 5.35 0.94
CA SER A 50 16.41 4.44 0.76
C SER A 50 17.66 5.04 1.40
N GLU A 51 18.22 4.34 2.38
CA GLU A 51 19.47 4.69 3.04
C GLU A 51 20.33 3.40 3.14
N PRO A 52 21.14 3.12 2.10
CA PRO A 52 21.92 1.89 2.01
C PRO A 52 22.90 1.70 3.17
N SER A 53 23.44 2.78 3.72
CA SER A 53 24.39 2.73 4.85
C SER A 53 23.76 2.19 6.15
N LEU A 54 22.44 2.14 6.21
CA LEU A 54 21.63 1.62 7.30
C LEU A 54 20.84 0.37 6.91
N ASN A 55 21.00 -0.11 5.67
CA ASN A 55 20.15 -1.16 5.09
C ASN A 55 18.65 -0.83 5.23
N ILE A 56 18.29 0.44 5.04
CA ILE A 56 16.90 0.91 5.11
C ILE A 56 16.38 1.07 3.68
N ASN A 57 15.26 0.43 3.41
CA ASN A 57 14.43 0.73 2.25
C ASN A 57 12.96 0.59 2.68
N ILE A 58 12.33 1.71 2.99
CA ILE A 58 10.97 1.76 3.55
C ILE A 58 10.12 2.61 2.62
N ALA A 59 8.93 2.12 2.27
CA ALA A 59 7.93 2.90 1.58
C ALA A 59 7.01 3.60 2.60
N ILE A 60 6.82 4.90 2.43
CA ILE A 60 5.98 5.73 3.31
C ILE A 60 4.87 6.34 2.44
N SER A 61 3.61 6.16 2.83
CA SER A 61 2.48 6.71 2.09
C SER A 61 2.33 8.23 2.28
N ASN A 62 1.55 8.84 1.40
CA ASN A 62 1.19 10.25 1.47
C ASN A 62 0.45 10.57 2.78
N GLU A 63 -0.44 9.67 3.21
CA GLU A 63 -1.17 9.78 4.47
C GLU A 63 -0.21 9.71 5.66
N GLU A 64 0.76 8.78 5.65
CA GLU A 64 1.79 8.65 6.69
C GLU A 64 2.71 9.87 6.83
N LEU A 65 2.84 10.69 5.78
CA LEU A 65 3.65 11.92 5.77
C LEU A 65 2.86 13.17 6.15
N ASN A 66 1.56 13.21 5.85
CA ASN A 66 0.78 14.45 5.91
C ASN A 66 -0.34 14.44 6.96
N GLU A 67 -0.86 13.27 7.36
CA GLU A 67 -1.87 13.17 8.42
C GLU A 67 -1.23 13.26 9.81
N PRO A 68 -1.64 14.18 10.69
CA PRO A 68 -0.96 14.42 11.97
C PRO A 68 -0.76 13.16 12.82
N ASN A 69 -1.81 12.35 12.98
CA ASN A 69 -1.79 11.15 13.82
C ASN A 69 -0.86 10.06 13.24
N LEU A 70 -0.81 9.93 11.92
CA LEU A 70 0.04 8.94 11.26
C LEU A 70 1.48 9.42 11.19
N GLN A 71 1.70 10.72 10.99
CA GLN A 71 3.02 11.33 10.94
C GLN A 71 3.77 11.16 12.27
N GLU A 72 3.10 11.30 13.41
CA GLU A 72 3.72 11.06 14.72
C GLU A 72 4.19 9.60 14.87
N SER A 73 3.36 8.65 14.44
CA SER A 73 3.72 7.22 14.42
C SER A 73 4.92 6.97 13.49
N THR A 74 4.93 7.56 12.30
CA THR A 74 6.02 7.46 11.32
C THR A 74 7.32 8.06 11.86
N LYS A 75 7.27 9.24 12.49
CA LYS A 75 8.42 9.88 13.13
C LYS A 75 8.98 8.99 14.24
N THR A 76 8.12 8.39 15.06
CA THR A 76 8.53 7.45 16.11
C THR A 76 9.23 6.21 15.54
N MET A 77 8.68 5.63 14.48
CA MET A 77 9.31 4.52 13.75
C MET A 77 10.71 4.90 13.24
N LEU A 78 10.83 6.05 12.58
CA LEU A 78 12.12 6.55 12.07
C LEU A 78 13.10 6.83 13.21
N MET A 79 12.65 7.43 14.31
CA MET A 79 13.49 7.64 15.51
C MET A 79 14.05 6.32 16.03
N ASN A 80 13.24 5.28 16.15
CA ASN A 80 13.70 3.97 16.62
C ASN A 80 14.77 3.35 15.69
N ILE A 81 14.72 3.67 14.39
CA ILE A 81 15.72 3.22 13.43
C ILE A 81 17.02 4.03 13.59
N TYR A 82 16.93 5.36 13.60
CA TYR A 82 18.09 6.25 13.64
C TYR A 82 18.80 6.29 15.00
N LYS A 83 18.08 6.06 16.11
CA LYS A 83 18.66 5.92 17.46
C LYS A 83 19.69 4.77 17.55
N LYS A 84 19.60 3.76 16.69
CA LYS A 84 20.59 2.66 16.64
C LYS A 84 21.98 3.12 16.19
N LYS A 85 22.09 4.24 15.46
CA LYS A 85 23.37 4.82 15.00
C LYS A 85 23.70 6.16 15.66
N ILE A 86 22.70 6.94 16.03
CA ILE A 86 22.86 8.28 16.60
C ILE A 86 22.49 8.18 18.09
N ALA A 87 23.51 8.18 18.96
CA ALA A 87 23.30 8.10 20.41
C ALA A 87 22.63 9.37 20.99
N ASP A 88 22.82 10.50 20.33
CA ASP A 88 22.27 11.80 20.70
C ASP A 88 20.84 11.95 20.17
N GLU A 89 19.87 11.98 21.08
CA GLU A 89 18.46 11.99 20.77
C GLU A 89 18.00 13.27 20.04
N GLU A 90 18.56 14.43 20.39
CA GLU A 90 18.22 15.69 19.72
C GLU A 90 18.71 15.70 18.28
N LYS A 91 19.93 15.19 18.04
CA LYS A 91 20.45 15.06 16.66
C LYS A 91 19.67 14.04 15.84
N ALA A 92 19.26 12.93 16.45
CA ALA A 92 18.40 11.95 15.79
C ALA A 92 17.05 12.57 15.40
N LEU A 93 16.43 13.34 16.31
CA LEU A 93 15.15 14.01 16.06
C LEU A 93 15.25 15.04 14.94
N HIS A 94 16.28 15.87 14.95
CA HIS A 94 16.52 16.84 13.89
C HIS A 94 16.69 16.15 12.53
N LYS A 95 17.46 15.05 12.48
CA LYS A 95 17.65 14.26 11.26
C LYS A 95 16.33 13.67 10.75
N VAL A 96 15.50 13.12 11.64
CA VAL A 96 14.18 12.57 11.27
C VAL A 96 13.27 13.65 10.71
N ASN A 97 13.20 14.83 11.34
CA ASN A 97 12.39 15.94 10.84
C ASN A 97 12.85 16.39 9.44
N GLN A 98 14.16 16.52 9.21
CA GLN A 98 14.70 16.84 7.89
C GLN A 98 14.33 15.79 6.83
N ILE A 99 14.36 14.50 7.19
CA ILE A 99 13.96 13.42 6.29
C ILE A 99 12.48 13.55 5.94
N VAL A 100 11.60 13.71 6.94
CA VAL A 100 10.16 13.85 6.72
C VAL A 100 9.86 15.05 5.82
N GLU A 101 10.45 16.21 6.08
CA GLU A 101 10.28 17.40 5.23
C GLU A 101 10.75 17.17 3.79
N THR A 102 11.87 16.45 3.62
CA THR A 102 12.39 16.11 2.29
C THR A 102 11.44 15.17 1.55
N LEU A 103 10.90 14.17 2.24
CA LEU A 103 9.94 13.22 1.67
C LEU A 103 8.61 13.89 1.33
N GLN A 104 8.10 14.78 2.19
CA GLN A 104 6.91 15.59 1.92
C GLN A 104 7.07 16.43 0.65
N LYS A 105 8.22 17.11 0.49
CA LYS A 105 8.50 17.90 -0.73
C LYS A 105 8.52 17.02 -1.97
N LYS A 106 9.14 15.85 -1.91
CA LYS A 106 9.16 14.89 -3.03
C LYS A 106 7.76 14.35 -3.34
N MET A 107 6.98 14.01 -2.31
CA MET A 107 5.59 13.55 -2.46
C MET A 107 4.72 14.61 -3.14
N ALA A 108 4.88 15.89 -2.77
CA ALA A 108 4.15 17.00 -3.38
C ALA A 108 4.47 17.21 -4.88
N MET A 109 5.60 16.69 -5.37
CA MET A 109 5.97 16.73 -6.79
C MET A 109 5.41 15.54 -7.60
N GLN A 110 4.90 14.50 -6.93
CA GLN A 110 4.33 13.33 -7.59
C GLN A 110 2.88 13.59 -8.03
N LEU A 111 2.43 12.84 -9.04
CA LEU A 111 1.04 12.88 -9.47
C LEU A 111 0.17 12.14 -8.45
N ILE A 112 -0.80 12.88 -7.89
CA ILE A 112 -1.66 12.43 -6.80
C ILE A 112 -2.65 11.37 -7.32
N ILE A 113 -2.85 10.32 -6.52
CA ILE A 113 -3.96 9.38 -6.68
C ILE A 113 -5.21 9.98 -6.03
N GLU A 114 -6.29 10.08 -6.79
CA GLU A 114 -7.57 10.57 -6.29
C GLU A 114 -8.14 9.63 -5.22
N ALA A 115 -8.78 10.20 -4.19
CA ALA A 115 -9.33 9.43 -3.08
C ALA A 115 -10.36 8.37 -3.53
N GLU A 116 -11.14 8.68 -4.57
CA GLU A 116 -12.09 7.74 -5.16
C GLU A 116 -11.38 6.51 -5.74
N LEU A 117 -10.25 6.70 -6.44
CA LEU A 117 -9.47 5.61 -7.01
C LEU A 117 -8.88 4.71 -5.91
N LEU A 118 -8.34 5.31 -4.83
CA LEU A 118 -7.87 4.56 -3.67
C LEU A 118 -8.98 3.71 -3.05
N LEU A 119 -10.18 4.28 -2.88
CA LEU A 119 -11.32 3.55 -2.34
C LEU A 119 -11.77 2.43 -3.26
N LYS A 120 -11.81 2.64 -4.59
CA LYS A 120 -12.14 1.59 -5.55
C LYS A 120 -11.17 0.42 -5.47
N LEU A 121 -9.86 0.69 -5.39
CA LEU A 121 -8.84 -0.34 -5.23
C LEU A 121 -8.93 -1.04 -3.86
N ALA A 122 -9.18 -0.28 -2.78
CA ALA A 122 -9.40 -0.85 -1.45
C ALA A 122 -10.61 -1.79 -1.44
N ARG A 123 -11.72 -1.42 -2.09
CA ARG A 123 -12.93 -2.26 -2.22
C ARG A 123 -12.62 -3.58 -2.93
N LEU A 124 -11.88 -3.54 -4.04
CA LEU A 124 -11.45 -4.76 -4.74
C LEU A 124 -10.59 -5.64 -3.83
N PHE A 125 -9.66 -5.03 -3.09
CA PHE A 125 -8.77 -5.75 -2.19
C PHE A 125 -9.52 -6.41 -1.03
N VAL A 126 -10.38 -5.69 -0.32
CA VAL A 126 -11.07 -6.25 0.86
C VAL A 126 -12.05 -7.36 0.50
N GLN A 127 -12.67 -7.29 -0.69
CA GLN A 127 -13.56 -8.34 -1.21
C GLN A 127 -12.81 -9.62 -1.62
N SER A 128 -11.48 -9.56 -1.76
CA SER A 128 -10.68 -10.73 -2.14
C SER A 128 -10.47 -11.73 -0.99
N ALA A 129 -10.85 -11.36 0.25
CA ALA A 129 -10.68 -12.18 1.43
C ALA A 129 -11.89 -12.12 2.37
N HIS A 130 -11.91 -13.01 3.36
CA HIS A 130 -12.90 -12.96 4.43
C HIS A 130 -12.68 -11.70 5.31
N PRO A 131 -13.73 -11.01 5.81
CA PRO A 131 -13.58 -9.75 6.55
C PRO A 131 -12.64 -9.83 7.76
N ILE A 132 -12.61 -10.99 8.43
CA ILE A 132 -11.73 -11.24 9.58
C ILE A 132 -10.24 -11.17 9.20
N VAL A 133 -9.89 -11.59 7.99
CA VAL A 133 -8.51 -11.54 7.50
C VAL A 133 -8.11 -10.07 7.34
N ILE A 134 -8.97 -9.26 6.72
CA ILE A 134 -8.73 -7.83 6.56
C ILE A 134 -8.61 -7.13 7.92
N HIS A 135 -9.45 -7.47 8.90
CA HIS A 135 -9.33 -6.96 10.27
C HIS A 135 -7.95 -7.27 10.87
N TRP A 136 -7.45 -8.48 10.73
CA TRP A 136 -6.11 -8.83 11.22
C TRP A 136 -5.01 -8.06 10.49
N LEU A 137 -5.12 -7.88 9.17
CA LEU A 137 -4.16 -7.05 8.42
C LEU A 137 -4.11 -5.62 8.95
N LEU A 138 -5.26 -5.03 9.27
CA LEU A 138 -5.35 -3.69 9.86
C LEU A 138 -4.75 -3.63 11.27
N LEU A 139 -5.05 -4.61 12.12
CA LEU A 139 -4.52 -4.70 13.48
C LEU A 139 -2.99 -4.84 13.50
N GLU A 140 -2.45 -5.69 12.64
CA GLU A 140 -1.01 -5.92 12.48
C GLU A 140 -0.32 -4.84 11.63
N ARG A 141 -1.08 -3.82 11.18
CA ARG A 141 -0.60 -2.70 10.36
C ARG A 141 0.16 -3.13 9.10
N VAL A 142 -0.30 -4.22 8.47
CA VAL A 142 0.29 -4.82 7.27
C VAL A 142 0.25 -3.83 6.12
N GLU A 143 1.38 -3.69 5.44
CA GLU A 143 1.50 -2.83 4.26
C GLU A 143 0.92 -3.54 3.04
N VAL A 144 0.00 -2.89 2.33
CA VAL A 144 -0.60 -3.43 1.11
C VAL A 144 -0.14 -2.61 -0.07
N PHE A 145 0.59 -3.23 -0.98
CA PHE A 145 1.07 -2.62 -2.21
C PHE A 145 0.25 -3.11 -3.40
N ILE A 146 -0.33 -2.19 -4.16
CA ILE A 146 -1.08 -2.47 -5.39
C ILE A 146 -0.38 -1.76 -6.54
N SER A 147 -0.02 -2.50 -7.58
CA SER A 147 0.63 -1.96 -8.77
C SER A 147 -0.18 -2.24 -10.03
N TYR A 148 -0.29 -1.24 -10.90
CA TYR A 148 -0.83 -1.38 -12.26
C TYR A 148 0.18 -2.03 -13.21
N SER A 149 1.45 -2.15 -12.81
CA SER A 149 2.46 -2.89 -13.57
C SER A 149 2.06 -4.36 -13.73
N ASN A 150 2.62 -5.00 -14.75
CA ASN A 150 2.53 -6.44 -14.93
C ASN A 150 3.36 -7.23 -13.90
N GLN A 151 4.26 -6.56 -13.17
CA GLN A 151 5.15 -7.21 -12.23
C GLN A 151 5.15 -6.47 -10.89
N ILE A 152 5.11 -7.22 -9.79
CA ILE A 152 5.29 -6.65 -8.44
C ILE A 152 6.72 -6.16 -8.21
N GLY A 153 7.67 -6.49 -9.10
CA GLY A 153 9.09 -6.15 -8.96
C GLY A 153 9.36 -4.65 -8.88
N ASP A 154 8.51 -3.83 -9.50
CA ASP A 154 8.62 -2.37 -9.47
C ASP A 154 8.27 -1.80 -8.07
N VAL A 155 7.44 -2.53 -7.34
CA VAL A 155 6.93 -2.14 -6.02
C VAL A 155 7.54 -2.98 -4.90
N MET A 156 8.30 -4.01 -5.20
CA MET A 156 9.01 -4.83 -4.22
C MET A 156 10.44 -4.33 -3.99
N ASP A 157 10.89 -4.35 -2.75
CA ASP A 157 12.32 -4.19 -2.46
C ASP A 157 13.08 -5.49 -2.72
N ILE A 158 13.46 -5.71 -3.98
CA ILE A 158 14.15 -6.95 -4.42
C ILE A 158 15.45 -7.19 -3.67
N ALA A 159 16.17 -6.13 -3.29
CA ALA A 159 17.43 -6.24 -2.56
C ALA A 159 17.18 -6.88 -1.19
N THR A 160 16.30 -6.30 -0.38
CA THR A 160 15.97 -6.85 0.94
C THR A 160 15.29 -8.22 0.83
N TRP A 161 14.41 -8.42 -0.14
CA TRP A 161 13.74 -9.71 -0.38
C TRP A 161 14.76 -10.84 -0.64
N LYS A 162 15.78 -10.61 -1.45
CA LYS A 162 16.79 -11.63 -1.77
C LYS A 162 17.63 -12.05 -0.55
N TYR A 163 17.83 -11.14 0.41
CA TYR A 163 18.67 -11.38 1.59
C TYR A 163 17.90 -11.88 2.83
N ALA A 164 16.58 -11.70 2.91
CA ALA A 164 15.80 -12.01 4.11
C ALA A 164 15.65 -13.50 4.43
N GLY A 165 15.79 -14.40 3.44
CA GLY A 165 15.90 -15.86 3.64
C GLY A 165 14.67 -16.59 4.21
N GLN A 166 13.64 -15.88 4.70
CA GLN A 166 12.38 -16.43 5.25
C GLN A 166 11.12 -15.96 4.50
N ASN A 167 11.21 -15.81 3.18
CA ASN A 167 10.07 -15.37 2.37
C ASN A 167 9.28 -16.57 1.84
N SER A 168 7.99 -16.66 2.17
CA SER A 168 7.06 -17.61 1.53
C SER A 168 6.13 -16.87 0.56
N GLY A 169 6.34 -17.04 -0.74
CA GLY A 169 5.48 -16.44 -1.78
C GLY A 169 5.65 -14.92 -1.93
N MET A 170 4.55 -14.22 -2.25
CA MET A 170 4.49 -12.75 -2.45
C MET A 170 4.42 -11.95 -1.13
N GLN A 171 4.83 -12.55 -0.02
CA GLN A 171 4.92 -11.89 1.29
C GLN A 171 6.41 -11.65 1.58
N SER A 172 6.77 -10.40 1.87
CA SER A 172 8.12 -10.05 2.31
C SER A 172 8.06 -9.55 3.73
N THR A 173 8.79 -10.21 4.63
CA THR A 173 9.04 -9.67 5.97
C THR A 173 10.17 -8.65 5.82
N ASN A 174 9.82 -7.37 5.64
CA ASN A 174 10.81 -6.33 5.88
C ASN A 174 11.05 -6.24 7.39
N VAL A 175 12.25 -5.85 7.78
CA VAL A 175 12.87 -5.99 9.11
C VAL A 175 12.00 -5.59 10.32
N ASN A 176 10.87 -4.89 10.12
CA ASN A 176 9.86 -4.62 11.16
C ASN A 176 8.38 -4.76 10.73
N ASN A 177 8.04 -4.94 9.45
CA ASN A 177 6.66 -4.89 8.95
C ASN A 177 6.38 -6.01 7.93
N MET A 178 5.18 -6.58 7.99
CA MET A 178 4.65 -7.50 6.98
C MET A 178 4.10 -6.70 5.79
N ALA A 179 4.37 -7.18 4.56
CA ALA A 179 3.88 -6.56 3.34
C ALA A 179 3.22 -7.59 2.41
N ILE A 180 2.12 -7.16 1.77
CA ILE A 180 1.41 -7.88 0.71
C ILE A 180 1.59 -7.10 -0.59
N TYR A 181 1.98 -7.79 -1.67
CA TYR A 181 2.14 -7.19 -2.99
C TYR A 181 1.11 -7.77 -3.97
N VAL A 182 0.41 -6.88 -4.67
CA VAL A 182 -0.63 -7.20 -5.65
C VAL A 182 -0.26 -6.53 -6.97
N SER A 183 -0.19 -7.33 -8.04
CA SER A 183 -0.06 -6.85 -9.42
C SER A 183 -1.41 -6.96 -10.11
N CYS A 184 -1.86 -5.87 -10.73
CA CYS A 184 -3.12 -5.82 -11.48
C CYS A 184 -2.92 -6.19 -12.96
N GLY A 185 -1.70 -6.15 -13.49
CA GLY A 185 -1.46 -6.44 -14.92
C GLY A 185 -2.05 -5.40 -15.88
N GLY A 186 -2.15 -4.15 -15.43
CA GLY A 186 -2.82 -3.04 -16.10
C GLY A 186 -3.86 -2.36 -15.20
N ASP A 187 -4.57 -1.37 -15.75
CA ASP A 187 -5.67 -0.69 -15.06
C ASP A 187 -6.87 -1.65 -14.87
N PRO A 188 -7.20 -2.06 -13.63
CA PRO A 188 -8.26 -3.02 -13.35
C PRO A 188 -9.67 -2.50 -13.67
N PHE A 189 -9.82 -1.19 -13.92
CA PHE A 189 -11.10 -0.57 -14.30
C PHE A 189 -11.26 -0.42 -15.82
N SER A 190 -10.21 -0.69 -16.59
CA SER A 190 -10.22 -0.62 -18.06
C SER A 190 -10.87 -1.86 -18.69
N PHE A 191 -12.19 -2.00 -18.58
CA PHE A 191 -12.88 -3.12 -19.20
C PHE A 191 -12.98 -2.94 -20.74
N PRO A 192 -12.57 -3.93 -21.55
CA PRO A 192 -12.86 -3.90 -22.98
C PRO A 192 -14.38 -3.95 -23.20
N LYS A 193 -14.88 -3.18 -24.18
CA LYS A 193 -16.31 -3.00 -24.54
C LYS A 193 -17.16 -4.30 -24.63
N ARG A 194 -16.52 -5.48 -24.68
CA ARG A 194 -17.17 -6.79 -24.75
C ARG A 194 -17.88 -7.20 -23.46
N TYR A 195 -17.47 -6.70 -22.29
CA TYR A 195 -18.09 -7.05 -20.99
C TYR A 195 -19.22 -6.09 -20.56
N GLN A 196 -19.28 -4.87 -21.10
CA GLN A 196 -20.36 -3.91 -20.81
C GLN A 196 -21.75 -4.38 -21.27
N LYS A 197 -21.83 -5.32 -22.22
CA LYS A 197 -23.09 -5.90 -22.70
C LYS A 197 -23.64 -7.04 -21.84
N GLN A 198 -22.88 -7.57 -20.89
CA GLN A 198 -23.33 -8.69 -20.04
C GLN A 198 -23.93 -8.24 -18.70
N SER A 199 -23.76 -6.96 -18.33
CA SER A 199 -24.32 -6.36 -17.12
C SER A 199 -25.69 -5.68 -17.33
N ILE A 200 -26.28 -5.85 -18.52
CA ILE A 200 -27.68 -5.48 -18.80
C ILE A 200 -28.37 -6.77 -19.25
N LEU A 201 -28.85 -7.57 -18.29
CA LEU A 201 -29.96 -8.53 -18.40
C LEU A 201 -30.24 -9.15 -17.02
#